data_AF-A0A2S0KIG1-F1
#
_entry.id   AF-A0A2S0KIG1-F1
#
_cell.length_a   1.000
_cell.length_b   1.000
_cell.length_c   1.000
_cell.angle_alpha   90.00
_cell.angle_beta   90.00
_cell.angle_gamma   90.00
#
_symmetry.space_group_name_H-M   'P 1'
#
loop_
_entity.id
_entity.type
_entity.pdbx_description
1 polymer ?
#
loop_
_entity_poly.entity_id
_entity_poly.type
_entity_poly.pdbx_seq_one_letter_code
_entity_poly.pdbx_strand_id
1 'polypeptide(L)'
;MSGGTIRYNFANLGTLAGDLKNQFGRLEELSGQLKRQVNMLAANWESGGAADYQLAQADWDRIFTDARLRLNGLGAGVAKASSRMHETDVRVGKSFAT
;
A
#
# COMPACT_ATOMS: atom_id res chain seq x y z
N MET A 1 -24.81 -17.67 22.28
CA MET A 1 -24.37 -17.54 20.87
C MET A 1 -23.27 -16.49 20.83
N SER A 2 -22.02 -16.92 20.72
CA SER A 2 -20.88 -16.00 20.69
C SER A 2 -20.81 -15.36 19.32
N GLY A 3 -21.53 -14.25 19.14
CA GLY A 3 -21.39 -13.36 17.99
C GLY A 3 -20.00 -12.77 18.00
N GLY A 4 -19.03 -13.52 17.47
CA GLY A 4 -17.62 -13.18 17.46
C GLY A 4 -17.40 -11.93 16.61
N THR A 5 -17.45 -10.77 17.27
CA THR A 5 -16.63 -9.57 17.13
C THR A 5 -15.78 -9.41 15.85
N ILE A 6 -16.36 -9.58 14.66
CA ILE A 6 -15.69 -9.15 13.41
C ILE A 6 -15.58 -7.60 13.37
N ARG A 7 -16.27 -6.92 14.30
CA ARG A 7 -16.19 -5.49 14.59
C ARG A 7 -14.78 -5.01 15.00
N TYR A 8 -13.88 -5.87 15.48
CA TYR A 8 -12.64 -5.43 16.13
C TYR A 8 -11.48 -5.05 15.20
N ASN A 9 -11.51 -5.41 13.90
CA ASN A 9 -10.31 -5.26 13.06
C ASN A 9 -10.43 -4.40 11.80
N PHE A 10 -11.62 -3.99 11.34
CA PHE A 10 -11.70 -3.24 10.07
C PHE A 10 -11.25 -1.78 10.16
N ALA A 11 -11.58 -1.09 11.26
CA ALA A 11 -11.07 0.27 11.49
C ALA A 11 -9.53 0.25 11.57
N ASN A 12 -8.97 -0.72 12.30
CA ASN A 12 -7.52 -0.91 12.40
C ASN A 12 -6.89 -1.27 11.05
N LEU A 13 -7.54 -2.11 10.24
CA LEU A 13 -7.06 -2.43 8.89
C LEU A 13 -7.15 -1.23 7.93
N GLY A 14 -8.18 -0.40 8.05
CA GLY A 14 -8.31 0.84 7.31
C GLY A 14 -7.20 1.85 7.68
N THR A 15 -6.96 2.02 8.98
CA THR A 15 -5.84 2.84 9.50
C THR A 15 -4.50 2.30 9.02
N LEU A 16 -4.25 0.99 9.16
CA LEU A 16 -3.02 0.35 8.71
C LEU A 16 -2.81 0.51 7.20
N ALA A 17 -3.85 0.37 6.39
CA ALA A 17 -3.77 0.60 4.95
C ALA A 17 -3.44 2.07 4.62
N GLY A 18 -4.03 3.02 5.36
CA GLY A 18 -3.69 4.44 5.27
C GLY A 18 -2.24 4.72 5.65
N ASP A 19 -1.75 4.15 6.75
CA ASP A 19 -0.37 4.29 7.20
C ASP A 19 0.62 3.68 6.21
N LEU A 20 0.33 2.49 5.67
CA LEU A 20 1.13 1.87 4.62
C LEU A 20 1.20 2.76 3.37
N LYS A 21 0.08 3.36 2.96
CA LYS A 21 0.07 4.30 1.82
C LYS A 21 0.93 5.53 2.09
N ASN A 22 0.89 6.08 3.30
CA ASN A 22 1.72 7.23 3.69
C ASN A 22 3.21 6.86 3.70
N GLN A 23 3.56 5.70 4.25
CA GLN A 23 4.94 5.20 4.24
C GLN A 23 5.44 4.98 2.81
N PHE A 24 4.59 4.46 1.92
CA PHE A 24 4.91 4.31 0.49
C PHE A 24 5.16 5.65 -0.19
N GLY A 25 4.38 6.68 0.11
CA GLY A 25 4.62 8.04 -0.41
C GLY A 25 5.98 8.58 0.01
N ARG A 26 6.36 8.41 1.29
CA ARG A 26 7.69 8.80 1.79
C ARG A 26 8.81 8.01 1.11
N LEU A 27 8.61 6.72 0.89
CA LEU A 27 9.57 5.87 0.19
C LEU A 27 9.76 6.30 -1.28
N GLU A 28 8.67 6.73 -1.94
CA GLU A 28 8.69 7.30 -3.29
C GLU A 28 9.55 8.58 -3.34
N GLU A 29 9.37 9.48 -2.37
CA GLU A 29 10.14 10.71 -2.25
C GLU A 29 11.63 10.44 -2.06
N LEU A 30 11.98 9.54 -1.14
CA LEU A 30 13.37 9.16 -0.86
C LEU A 30 14.04 8.50 -2.08
N SER A 31 13.32 7.61 -2.77
CA SER A 31 13.81 7.00 -4.02
C SER A 31 14.04 8.06 -5.10
N GLY A 32 13.11 9.00 -5.26
CA GLY A 32 13.27 10.12 -6.21
C GLY A 32 14.45 11.03 -5.86
N GLN A 33 14.71 11.27 -4.57
CA GLN A 33 15.89 12.02 -4.13
C GLN A 33 17.19 11.28 -4.46
N LEU A 34 17.26 9.98 -4.18
CA LEU A 34 18.42 9.15 -4.51
C LEU A 34 18.69 9.15 -6.01
N LYS A 35 17.64 8.96 -6.83
CA LYS A 35 17.74 8.99 -8.30
C LYS A 35 18.33 10.30 -8.83
N ARG A 36 17.90 11.44 -8.27
CA ARG A 36 18.47 12.75 -8.63
C ARG A 36 19.94 12.86 -8.23
N GLN A 37 20.30 12.44 -7.02
CA GLN A 37 21.69 12.48 -6.55
C GLN A 37 22.60 11.61 -7.41
N VAL A 38 22.18 10.38 -7.73
CA VAL A 38 22.99 9.50 -8.55
C VAL A 38 23.09 10.00 -9.99
N ASN A 39 22.02 10.56 -10.57
CA ASN A 39 22.11 11.18 -11.90
C ASN A 39 23.09 12.36 -11.95
N MET A 40 23.16 13.18 -10.88
CA MET A 40 24.16 14.24 -10.79
C MET A 40 25.59 13.69 -10.67
N LEU A 41 25.79 12.60 -9.93
CA LEU A 41 27.09 11.93 -9.86
C LEU A 41 27.46 11.26 -11.18
N ALA A 42 26.50 10.63 -11.86
CA ALA A 42 26.70 9.92 -13.12
C ALA A 42 27.24 10.83 -14.23
N ALA A 43 26.89 12.11 -14.23
CA ALA A 43 27.49 13.10 -15.14
C ALA A 43 29.01 13.25 -14.98
N ASN A 44 29.55 12.88 -13.81
CA ASN A 44 30.99 12.90 -13.50
C ASN A 44 31.59 11.48 -13.35
N TRP A 45 30.78 10.42 -13.55
CA TRP A 45 31.19 9.03 -13.30
C TRP A 45 31.44 8.32 -14.64
N GLU A 46 32.69 8.33 -15.08
CA GLU A 46 33.09 7.87 -16.42
C GLU A 46 33.30 6.34 -16.54
N SER A 47 32.77 5.52 -15.61
CA SER A 47 32.99 4.06 -15.63
C SER A 47 31.74 3.26 -15.24
N GLY A 48 31.70 1.98 -15.64
CA GLY A 48 30.52 1.09 -15.74
C GLY A 48 29.57 0.95 -14.54
N GLY A 49 29.86 1.55 -13.38
CA GLY A 49 28.94 1.60 -12.24
C GLY A 49 27.63 2.35 -12.53
N ALA A 50 27.61 3.26 -13.51
CA ALA A 50 26.38 3.92 -13.95
C ALA A 50 25.36 2.93 -14.54
N ALA A 51 25.82 1.90 -15.27
CA ALA A 51 24.93 0.90 -15.86
C ALA A 51 24.34 -0.05 -14.80
N ASP A 52 25.18 -0.51 -13.85
CA ASP A 52 24.73 -1.34 -12.74
C ASP A 52 23.71 -0.62 -11.86
N TYR A 53 23.93 0.67 -11.60
CA TYR A 53 22.96 1.50 -10.90
C TYR A 53 21.65 1.64 -11.67
N GLN A 54 21.70 1.90 -12.99
CA GLN A 54 20.48 2.00 -13.81
C GLN A 54 19.66 0.71 -13.79
N LEU A 55 20.31 -0.46 -13.81
CA LEU A 55 19.66 -1.76 -13.67
C LEU A 55 19.00 -1.91 -12.29
N ALA A 56 19.72 -1.60 -11.21
CA ALA A 56 19.17 -1.64 -9.86
C ALA A 56 17.98 -0.68 -9.68
N GLN A 57 18.07 0.53 -10.27
CA GLN A 57 16.99 1.50 -10.25
C GLN A 57 15.76 1.02 -11.02
N ALA A 58 15.94 0.38 -12.17
CA ALA A 58 14.82 -0.18 -12.94
C ALA A 58 14.11 -1.31 -12.18
N ASP A 59 14.87 -2.19 -11.52
CA ASP A 59 14.28 -3.26 -10.70
C ASP A 59 13.55 -2.70 -9.47
N TRP A 60 14.12 -1.69 -8.83
CA TRP A 60 13.45 -0.95 -7.76
C TRP A 60 12.12 -0.35 -8.23
N ASP A 61 12.12 0.40 -9.34
CA ASP A 61 10.92 1.05 -9.89
C ASP A 61 9.82 0.00 -10.19
N ARG A 62 10.21 -1.19 -10.67
CA ARG A 62 9.30 -2.32 -10.93
C ARG A 62 8.70 -2.89 -9.64
N ILE A 63 9.53 -3.23 -8.66
CA ILE A 63 9.09 -3.81 -7.37
C ILE A 63 8.21 -2.81 -6.63
N PHE A 64 8.59 -1.53 -6.64
CA PHE A 64 7.82 -0.46 -6.01
C PHE A 64 6.42 -0.34 -6.61
N THR A 65 6.32 -0.38 -7.94
CA THR A 65 5.03 -0.34 -8.65
C THR A 65 4.16 -1.55 -8.30
N ASP A 66 4.71 -2.76 -8.29
CA ASP A 66 3.97 -3.97 -7.92
C ASP A 66 3.48 -3.90 -6.46
N ALA A 67 4.34 -3.47 -5.54
CA ALA A 67 3.98 -3.32 -4.14
C ALA A 67 2.87 -2.29 -3.94
N ARG A 68 2.90 -1.16 -4.66
CA ARG A 68 1.83 -0.15 -4.65
C ARG A 68 0.51 -0.71 -5.16
N LEU A 69 0.52 -1.50 -6.24
CA LEU A 69 -0.67 -2.16 -6.76
C LEU A 69 -1.27 -3.13 -5.74
N ARG A 70 -0.44 -3.95 -5.10
CA ARG A 70 -0.88 -4.90 -4.07
C ARG A 70 -1.48 -4.20 -2.86
N LEU A 71 -0.87 -3.11 -2.39
CA LEU A 71 -1.40 -2.32 -1.27
C LEU A 71 -2.74 -1.67 -1.60
N ASN A 72 -2.89 -1.12 -2.80
CA ASN A 72 -4.17 -0.59 -3.25
C ASN A 72 -5.25 -1.69 -3.31
N GLY A 73 -4.88 -2.88 -3.80
CA GLY A 73 -5.76 -4.04 -3.82
C GLY A 73 -6.19 -4.50 -2.42
N LEU A 74 -5.25 -4.53 -1.46
CA LEU A 74 -5.53 -4.84 -0.05
C LEU A 74 -6.49 -3.81 0.55
N GLY A 75 -6.22 -2.51 0.36
CA GLY A 75 -7.09 -1.43 0.84
C GLY A 75 -8.51 -1.53 0.29
N ALA A 76 -8.66 -1.78 -1.01
CA ALA A 76 -9.96 -1.98 -1.64
C ALA A 76 -10.69 -3.23 -1.11
N GLY A 77 -9.95 -4.32 -0.89
CA GLY A 77 -10.49 -5.56 -0.31
C GLY A 77 -11.02 -5.35 1.11
N VAL A 78 -10.26 -4.65 1.96
CA VAL A 78 -10.67 -4.29 3.33
C VAL A 78 -11.92 -3.42 3.32
N ALA A 79 -11.97 -2.39 2.47
CA ALA A 79 -13.15 -1.51 2.37
C ALA A 79 -14.40 -2.27 1.90
N LYS A 80 -14.26 -3.15 0.91
CA LYS A 80 -15.36 -3.98 0.40
C LYS A 80 -15.87 -4.97 1.44
N ALA A 81 -14.96 -5.60 2.20
CA ALA A 81 -15.33 -6.49 3.29
C ALA A 81 -16.13 -5.74 4.37
N SER A 82 -15.68 -4.54 4.74
CA SER A 82 -16.37 -3.67 5.70
C SER A 82 -17.80 -3.31 5.26
N SER A 83 -17.99 -2.89 4.00
CA SER A 83 -19.33 -2.55 3.46
C SER A 83 -20.29 -3.74 3.49
N ARG A 84 -19.86 -4.90 2.98
CA ARG A 84 -20.68 -6.11 2.93
C ARG A 84 -21.12 -6.58 4.32
N MET A 85 -20.25 -6.43 5.31
CA MET A 85 -20.58 -6.76 6.69
C MET A 85 -21.56 -5.79 7.30
N HIS A 86 -21.38 -4.48 7.08
CA HIS A 86 -22.34 -3.49 7.55
C HIS A 86 -23.74 -3.73 6.98
N GLU A 87 -23.84 -4.03 5.68
CA GLU A 87 -25.10 -4.40 5.03
C GLU A 87 -25.71 -5.68 5.63
N THR A 88 -24.87 -6.64 6.02
CA THR A 88 -25.32 -7.90 6.65
C THR A 88 -25.85 -7.65 8.05
N ASP A 89 -25.12 -6.90 8.89
CA ASP A 89 -25.54 -6.54 10.25
C ASP A 89 -26.87 -5.76 10.24
N VAL A 90 -27.03 -4.78 9.33
CA VAL A 90 -28.28 -4.02 9.19
C VAL A 90 -29.44 -4.93 8.82
N ARG A 91 -29.23 -5.90 7.92
CA ARG A 91 -30.27 -6.83 7.46
C ARG A 91 -30.69 -7.79 8.57
N VAL A 92 -29.71 -8.34 9.30
CA VAL A 92 -29.93 -9.23 10.44
C VAL A 92 -30.62 -8.49 11.60
N GLY A 93 -30.18 -7.27 11.90
CA GLY A 93 -30.82 -6.44 12.92
C GLY A 93 -32.29 -6.16 12.60
N LYS A 94 -32.63 -5.91 11.34
CA LYS A 94 -34.02 -5.75 10.89
C LYS A 94 -34.85 -7.02 11.07
N SER A 95 -34.29 -8.21 10.85
CA SER A 95 -35.03 -9.47 11.03
C SER A 95 -35.37 -9.80 12.49
N PHE A 96 -34.61 -9.28 13.45
CA PHE A 96 -34.87 -9.46 14.88
C PHE A 96 -35.77 -8.37 15.50
N ALA A 97 -36.12 -7.33 14.74
CA ALA A 97 -36.99 -6.24 15.17
C ALA A 97 -38.49 -6.48 14.83
N THR A 98 -38.81 -7.68 14.34
CA THR A 98 -40.17 -8.21 14.07
C THR A 98 -40.42 -9.39 14.98
#